data_AF-F0G2L5-F1
#
_entry.id   AF-F0G2L5-F1
#
_cell.length_a   1.000
_cell.length_b   1.000
_cell.length_c   1.000
_cell.angle_alpha   90.00
_cell.angle_beta   90.00
_cell.angle_gamma   90.00
#
_symmetry.space_group_name_H-M   'P 1'
#
loop_
_entity.id
_entity.type
_entity.pdbx_description
1 polymer ?
#
loop_
_entity_poly.entity_id
_entity_poly.type
_entity_poly.pdbx_seq_one_letter_code
_entity_poly.pdbx_strand_id
1 'polypeptide(L)'
;DADDAQRTYRVVTSMRVPSSIPGRHDRAKTEWDAVLLDRARDEGPDAAWHVRFLVEAKASADAATTDLPRLLRGLNLLAQADRATLYAFGTREGAVRVHGASLAALTTDEAALQREVIYCCDTGAEVTPRMLSAASRMQLLSAQASLDYASALARGADVDAHALGVIWDALVTMPQWRAVLHQYATLRQVRELMVRVDDLLTAIDEAAGHDRARSG
;
A
#
# COMPACT_ATOMS: atom_id res chain seq x y z
N ASP A 1 -5.84 -16.70 19.65
CA ASP A 1 -5.37 -17.65 20.67
C ASP A 1 -5.91 -19.07 20.54
N ALA A 2 -7.21 -19.37 20.63
CA ALA A 2 -7.70 -20.75 20.40
C ALA A 2 -7.77 -21.15 18.90
N ASP A 3 -8.11 -20.19 18.03
CA ASP A 3 -8.28 -20.41 16.59
C ASP A 3 -6.93 -20.52 15.83
N ASP A 4 -5.86 -20.06 16.45
CA ASP A 4 -4.51 -19.98 15.83
C ASP A 4 -3.77 -21.32 15.90
N ALA A 5 -3.95 -22.07 16.98
CA ALA A 5 -3.37 -23.41 17.17
C ALA A 5 -3.86 -24.45 16.14
N GLN A 6 -5.01 -24.16 15.50
CA GLN A 6 -5.63 -24.98 14.46
C GLN A 6 -5.34 -24.49 13.05
N ARG A 7 -4.48 -23.48 12.89
CA ARG A 7 -4.10 -22.95 11.58
C ARG A 7 -2.69 -23.32 11.22
N THR A 8 -2.47 -23.47 9.93
CA THR A 8 -1.14 -23.55 9.34
C THR A 8 -0.90 -22.28 8.57
N TYR A 9 0.25 -21.65 8.79
CA TYR A 9 0.66 -20.44 8.10
C TYR A 9 1.76 -20.71 7.09
N ARG A 10 1.77 -19.94 6.01
CA ARG A 10 2.83 -19.95 5.01
C ARG A 10 3.06 -18.54 4.48
N VAL A 11 4.32 -18.19 4.27
CA VAL A 11 4.70 -16.99 3.53
C VAL A 11 5.07 -17.37 2.11
N VAL A 12 4.64 -16.56 1.13
CA VAL A 12 5.07 -16.63 -0.26
C VAL A 12 5.55 -15.26 -0.71
N THR A 13 6.43 -15.23 -1.71
CA THR A 13 7.02 -13.99 -2.22
C THR A 13 6.81 -13.82 -3.72
N SER A 14 6.77 -12.56 -4.17
CA SER A 14 6.50 -12.18 -5.56
C SER A 14 5.22 -12.83 -6.11
N MET A 15 4.12 -12.73 -5.35
CA MET A 15 2.84 -13.35 -5.71
C MET A 15 2.17 -12.57 -6.86
N ARG A 16 2.13 -13.18 -8.05
CA ARG A 16 1.58 -12.58 -9.27
C ARG A 16 0.11 -12.96 -9.48
N VAL A 17 -0.70 -11.93 -9.70
CA VAL A 17 -2.14 -12.03 -9.96
C VAL A 17 -2.38 -12.74 -11.31
N PRO A 18 -3.15 -13.85 -11.35
CA PRO A 18 -3.43 -14.55 -12.60
C PRO A 18 -4.40 -13.76 -13.49
N SER A 19 -4.27 -13.93 -14.81
CA SER A 19 -5.15 -13.31 -15.80
C SER A 19 -6.61 -13.84 -15.74
N SER A 20 -6.83 -14.96 -15.05
CA SER A 20 -8.16 -15.52 -14.83
C SER A 20 -9.00 -14.75 -13.81
N ILE A 21 -8.40 -13.83 -13.03
CA ILE A 21 -9.16 -12.93 -12.16
C ILE A 21 -9.89 -11.88 -13.02
N PRO A 22 -11.23 -11.75 -12.86
CA PRO A 22 -12.02 -10.77 -13.59
C PRO A 22 -11.59 -9.32 -13.30
N GLY A 23 -11.85 -8.42 -14.25
CA GLY A 23 -11.57 -7.00 -14.09
C GLY A 23 -10.37 -6.52 -14.89
N ARG A 24 -10.12 -5.22 -14.83
CA ARG A 24 -9.03 -4.60 -15.59
C ARG A 24 -7.75 -4.58 -14.77
N HIS A 25 -6.69 -5.11 -15.34
CA HIS A 25 -5.36 -5.16 -14.74
C HIS A 25 -4.55 -3.88 -14.98
N ASP A 26 -5.06 -2.95 -15.81
CA ASP A 26 -4.34 -1.76 -16.19
C ASP A 26 -4.11 -0.84 -14.99
N ARG A 27 -2.84 -0.44 -14.79
CA ARG A 27 -2.39 0.43 -13.69
C ARG A 27 -2.68 -0.13 -12.28
N ALA A 28 -3.19 -1.34 -12.16
CA ALA A 28 -3.38 -2.04 -10.90
C ALA A 28 -2.07 -2.68 -10.44
N LYS A 29 -2.00 -3.00 -9.16
CA LYS A 29 -0.93 -3.84 -8.64
C LYS A 29 -1.26 -5.30 -8.98
N THR A 30 -0.33 -5.95 -9.68
CA THR A 30 -0.50 -7.33 -10.17
C THR A 30 0.59 -8.27 -9.65
N GLU A 31 1.45 -7.78 -8.77
CA GLU A 31 2.48 -8.54 -8.07
C GLU A 31 2.63 -7.98 -6.67
N TRP A 32 2.68 -8.86 -5.66
CA TRP A 32 2.82 -8.54 -4.24
C TRP A 32 4.15 -9.07 -3.71
N ASP A 33 4.90 -8.27 -2.97
CA ASP A 33 6.26 -8.62 -2.55
C ASP A 33 6.27 -9.84 -1.62
N ALA A 34 5.39 -9.85 -0.62
CA ALA A 34 5.16 -10.99 0.24
C ALA A 34 3.68 -11.11 0.63
N VAL A 35 3.23 -12.34 0.87
CA VAL A 35 1.85 -12.63 1.28
C VAL A 35 1.86 -13.68 2.37
N LEU A 36 1.17 -13.38 3.48
CA LEU A 36 0.88 -14.35 4.51
C LEU A 36 -0.41 -15.08 4.16
N LEU A 37 -0.30 -16.40 4.11
CA LEU A 37 -1.38 -17.32 3.81
C LEU A 37 -1.68 -18.17 5.04
N ASP A 38 -2.94 -18.54 5.20
CA ASP A 38 -3.35 -19.54 6.18
C ASP A 38 -4.30 -20.59 5.60
N ARG A 39 -4.44 -21.68 6.34
CA ARG A 39 -5.48 -22.71 6.15
C ARG A 39 -5.67 -23.48 7.44
N ALA A 40 -6.77 -24.24 7.55
CA ALA A 40 -6.97 -25.12 8.68
C ALA A 40 -5.94 -26.26 8.66
N ARG A 41 -5.46 -26.66 9.86
CA ARG A 41 -4.35 -27.61 10.03
C ARG A 41 -4.70 -29.04 9.63
N ASP A 42 -5.97 -29.41 9.74
CA ASP A 42 -6.47 -30.75 9.41
C ASP A 42 -6.80 -30.90 7.92
N GLU A 43 -6.64 -29.84 7.12
CA GLU A 43 -6.84 -29.92 5.68
C GLU A 43 -5.68 -30.65 4.99
N GLY A 44 -6.01 -31.38 3.92
CA GLY A 44 -5.03 -32.13 3.14
C GLY A 44 -3.92 -31.23 2.57
N PRO A 45 -2.76 -31.81 2.20
CA PRO A 45 -1.60 -31.07 1.70
C PRO A 45 -1.93 -30.20 0.47
N ASP A 46 -2.89 -30.64 -0.34
CA ASP A 46 -3.35 -29.97 -1.55
C ASP A 46 -4.41 -28.89 -1.31
N ALA A 47 -4.91 -28.72 -0.08
CA ALA A 47 -5.94 -27.72 0.20
C ALA A 47 -5.46 -26.30 -0.15
N ALA A 48 -6.39 -25.52 -0.70
CA ALA A 48 -6.10 -24.15 -1.11
C ALA A 48 -5.98 -23.23 0.12
N TRP A 49 -5.24 -22.14 -0.07
CA TRP A 49 -4.92 -21.20 1.00
C TRP A 49 -5.89 -20.03 1.00
N HIS A 50 -6.03 -19.38 2.16
CA HIS A 50 -6.66 -18.09 2.30
C HIS A 50 -5.61 -17.00 2.45
N VAL A 51 -5.84 -15.83 1.84
CA VAL A 51 -5.00 -14.65 2.05
C VAL A 51 -5.31 -14.06 3.42
N ARG A 52 -4.26 -13.84 4.23
CA ARG A 52 -4.35 -13.18 5.54
C ARG A 52 -3.80 -11.77 5.54
N PHE A 53 -2.60 -11.59 4.98
CA PHE A 53 -1.96 -10.28 4.88
C PHE A 53 -1.20 -10.16 3.56
N LEU A 54 -1.26 -8.97 2.99
CA LEU A 54 -0.47 -8.56 1.83
C LEU A 54 0.62 -7.60 2.30
N VAL A 55 1.85 -7.84 1.90
CA VAL A 55 3.01 -7.08 2.39
C VAL A 55 3.78 -6.50 1.22
N GLU A 56 4.17 -5.25 1.39
CA GLU A 56 4.89 -4.47 0.39
C GLU A 56 6.13 -3.82 0.98
N ALA A 57 7.29 -4.09 0.38
CA ALA A 57 8.54 -3.46 0.78
C ALA A 57 8.65 -2.09 0.09
N LYS A 58 8.85 -1.03 0.87
CA LYS A 58 9.04 0.33 0.34
C LYS A 58 10.26 0.98 0.96
N ALA A 59 11.00 1.70 0.12
CA ALA A 59 12.20 2.41 0.55
C ALA A 59 11.89 3.63 1.43
N SER A 60 10.66 4.15 1.40
CA SER A 60 10.24 5.30 2.21
C SER A 60 8.71 5.46 2.17
N ALA A 61 8.18 6.31 3.08
CA ALA A 61 6.79 6.74 3.05
C ALA A 61 6.41 7.48 1.74
N ASP A 62 7.34 8.24 1.15
CA ASP A 62 7.12 8.89 -0.15
C ASP A 62 6.93 7.85 -1.26
N ALA A 63 7.77 6.81 -1.29
CA ALA A 63 7.64 5.71 -2.26
C ALA A 63 6.29 4.98 -2.08
N ALA A 64 5.91 4.70 -0.83
CA ALA A 64 4.60 4.11 -0.53
C ALA A 64 3.42 5.02 -0.93
N THR A 65 3.55 6.34 -0.78
CA THR A 65 2.54 7.34 -1.22
C THR A 65 2.30 7.28 -2.72
N THR A 66 3.36 7.09 -3.51
CA THR A 66 3.22 6.92 -4.97
C THR A 66 2.62 5.56 -5.36
N ASP A 67 2.83 4.54 -4.52
CA ASP A 67 2.34 3.17 -4.73
C ASP A 67 0.87 2.99 -4.34
N LEU A 68 0.40 3.70 -3.30
CA LEU A 68 -0.94 3.51 -2.72
C LEU A 68 -2.07 3.48 -3.77
N PRO A 69 -2.17 4.40 -4.75
CA PRO A 69 -3.24 4.34 -5.74
C PRO A 69 -3.20 3.05 -6.58
N ARG A 70 -2.01 2.52 -6.86
CA ARG A 70 -1.83 1.25 -7.58
C ARG A 70 -2.19 0.06 -6.69
N LEU A 71 -1.82 0.11 -5.41
CA LEU A 71 -2.19 -0.87 -4.40
C LEU A 71 -3.71 -0.97 -4.25
N LEU A 72 -4.41 0.15 -4.05
CA LEU A 72 -5.88 0.16 -3.91
C LEU A 72 -6.59 -0.39 -5.16
N ARG A 73 -6.07 -0.09 -6.36
CA ARG A 73 -6.56 -0.72 -7.60
C ARG A 73 -6.29 -2.22 -7.64
N GLY A 74 -5.14 -2.67 -7.14
CA GLY A 74 -4.81 -4.09 -7.01
C GLY A 74 -5.74 -4.83 -6.05
N LEU A 75 -6.05 -4.25 -4.89
CA LEU A 75 -7.03 -4.80 -3.95
C LEU A 75 -8.41 -4.88 -4.58
N ASN A 76 -8.87 -3.80 -5.22
CA ASN A 76 -10.16 -3.79 -5.91
C ASN A 76 -10.24 -4.82 -7.04
N LEU A 77 -9.12 -5.12 -7.71
CA LEU A 77 -9.01 -6.19 -8.71
C LEU A 77 -9.15 -7.58 -8.04
N LEU A 78 -8.41 -7.84 -6.95
CA LEU A 78 -8.53 -9.09 -6.21
C LEU A 78 -9.94 -9.30 -5.65
N ALA A 79 -10.60 -8.23 -5.21
CA ALA A 79 -11.96 -8.26 -4.70
C ALA A 79 -13.01 -8.67 -5.75
N GLN A 80 -12.66 -8.65 -7.05
CA GLN A 80 -13.52 -9.17 -8.13
C GLN A 80 -13.46 -10.69 -8.29
N ALA A 81 -12.64 -11.39 -7.50
CA ALA A 81 -12.54 -12.84 -7.54
C ALA A 81 -13.90 -13.50 -7.31
N ASP A 82 -14.20 -14.56 -8.07
CA ASP A 82 -15.35 -15.40 -7.79
C ASP A 82 -15.08 -16.21 -6.51
N ARG A 83 -15.98 -16.09 -5.54
CA ARG A 83 -15.88 -16.74 -4.22
C ARG A 83 -15.78 -18.26 -4.30
N ALA A 84 -16.41 -18.87 -5.30
CA ALA A 84 -16.42 -20.32 -5.48
C ALA A 84 -15.21 -20.85 -6.27
N THR A 85 -14.36 -19.96 -6.79
CA THR A 85 -13.24 -20.33 -7.66
C THR A 85 -11.93 -20.44 -6.88
N LEU A 86 -11.10 -21.41 -7.27
CA LEU A 86 -9.71 -21.53 -6.82
C LEU A 86 -8.77 -20.93 -7.88
N TYR A 87 -7.94 -19.98 -7.47
CA TYR A 87 -7.02 -19.28 -8.36
C TYR A 87 -5.60 -19.77 -8.13
N ALA A 88 -4.87 -20.06 -9.23
CA ALA A 88 -3.45 -20.41 -9.17
C ALA A 88 -2.60 -19.13 -9.33
N PHE A 89 -1.91 -18.74 -8.27
CA PHE A 89 -0.97 -17.63 -8.26
C PHE A 89 0.44 -18.13 -8.51
N GLY A 90 1.19 -17.43 -9.37
CA GLY A 90 2.63 -17.66 -9.52
C GLY A 90 3.39 -16.96 -8.40
N THR A 91 4.27 -17.68 -7.70
CA THR A 91 5.14 -17.14 -6.63
C THR A 91 6.59 -17.59 -6.88
N ARG A 92 7.55 -17.12 -6.06
CA ARG A 92 8.92 -17.67 -6.09
C ARG A 92 8.97 -19.12 -5.60
N GLU A 93 8.07 -19.49 -4.70
CA GLU A 93 7.98 -20.82 -4.10
C GLU A 93 7.11 -21.80 -4.93
N GLY A 94 6.80 -21.45 -6.18
CA GLY A 94 5.97 -22.23 -7.09
C GLY A 94 4.53 -21.72 -7.20
N ALA A 95 3.67 -22.49 -7.86
CA ALA A 95 2.26 -22.14 -7.96
C ALA A 95 1.54 -22.43 -6.63
N VAL A 96 0.72 -21.48 -6.17
CA VAL A 96 -0.12 -21.65 -4.96
C VAL A 96 -1.59 -21.45 -5.31
N ARG A 97 -2.44 -22.37 -4.84
CA ARG A 97 -3.90 -22.27 -4.99
C ARG A 97 -4.48 -21.45 -3.86
N VAL A 98 -5.27 -20.44 -4.21
CA VAL A 98 -5.89 -19.51 -3.26
C VAL A 98 -7.41 -19.51 -3.45
N HIS A 99 -8.15 -19.52 -2.35
CA HIS A 99 -9.60 -19.40 -2.34
C HIS A 99 -10.02 -17.99 -2.79
N GLY A 100 -10.81 -17.92 -3.86
CA GLY A 100 -11.42 -16.67 -4.33
C GLY A 100 -12.27 -15.98 -3.26
N ALA A 101 -12.87 -16.74 -2.33
CA ALA A 101 -13.58 -16.18 -1.18
C ALA A 101 -12.71 -15.29 -0.29
N SER A 102 -11.43 -15.65 -0.07
CA SER A 102 -10.51 -14.80 0.72
C SER A 102 -10.10 -13.54 -0.03
N LEU A 103 -9.96 -13.62 -1.36
CA LEU A 103 -9.65 -12.47 -2.21
C LEU A 103 -10.82 -11.50 -2.30
N ALA A 104 -12.03 -12.02 -2.48
CA ALA A 104 -13.29 -11.27 -2.53
C ALA A 104 -13.68 -10.63 -1.19
N ALA A 105 -13.00 -11.01 -0.10
CA ALA A 105 -13.19 -10.42 1.22
C ALA A 105 -12.26 -9.21 1.45
N LEU A 106 -11.24 -9.01 0.61
CA LEU A 106 -10.35 -7.84 0.69
C LEU A 106 -11.13 -6.56 0.39
N THR A 107 -10.77 -5.49 1.09
CA THR A 107 -11.46 -4.21 0.99
C THR A 107 -10.48 -3.05 0.81
N THR A 108 -11.01 -1.90 0.42
CA THR A 108 -10.25 -0.64 0.37
C THR A 108 -10.72 0.36 1.42
N ASP A 109 -11.54 -0.10 2.37
CA ASP A 109 -11.94 0.69 3.53
C ASP A 109 -10.73 0.96 4.42
N GLU A 110 -10.53 2.20 4.84
CA GLU A 110 -9.32 2.64 5.53
C GLU A 110 -9.09 1.89 6.85
N ALA A 111 -10.15 1.60 7.61
CA ALA A 111 -10.05 0.89 8.88
C ALA A 111 -9.74 -0.60 8.71
N ALA A 112 -10.26 -1.22 7.65
CA ALA A 112 -9.96 -2.61 7.31
C ALA A 112 -8.57 -2.76 6.68
N LEU A 113 -8.11 -1.76 5.91
CA LEU A 113 -6.86 -1.81 5.16
C LEU A 113 -5.64 -2.05 6.06
N GLN A 114 -5.60 -1.46 7.26
CA GLN A 114 -4.55 -1.68 8.26
C GLN A 114 -4.44 -3.14 8.73
N ARG A 115 -5.50 -3.94 8.55
CA ARG A 115 -5.56 -5.36 8.94
C ARG A 115 -5.31 -6.31 7.77
N GLU A 116 -5.24 -5.79 6.55
CA GLU A 116 -5.10 -6.58 5.33
C GLU A 116 -3.76 -6.32 4.63
N VAL A 117 -3.21 -5.10 4.79
CA VAL A 117 -2.04 -4.63 4.07
C VAL A 117 -1.03 -4.00 5.01
N ILE A 118 0.24 -4.32 4.81
CA ILE A 118 1.36 -3.70 5.53
C ILE A 118 2.40 -3.19 4.51
N TYR A 119 2.81 -1.94 4.66
CA TYR A 119 4.03 -1.44 4.04
C TYR A 119 5.21 -1.66 5.00
N CYS A 120 6.17 -2.51 4.62
CA CYS A 120 7.41 -2.68 5.37
C CYS A 120 8.44 -1.67 4.90
N CYS A 121 9.05 -0.96 5.84
CA CYS A 121 10.08 0.03 5.56
C CYS A 121 11.28 -0.11 6.51
N ASP A 122 12.48 -0.04 5.97
CA ASP A 122 13.74 -0.14 6.73
C ASP A 122 14.27 1.24 7.14
N THR A 123 13.66 2.33 6.67
CA THR A 123 14.07 3.68 7.08
C THR A 123 13.45 4.06 8.41
N GLY A 124 14.24 4.68 9.28
CA GLY A 124 13.77 5.24 10.56
C GLY A 124 12.66 6.27 10.39
N ALA A 125 11.90 6.49 11.47
CA ALA A 125 10.80 7.46 11.48
C ALA A 125 11.31 8.87 11.11
N GLU A 126 10.66 9.50 10.14
CA GLU A 126 10.98 10.87 9.73
C GLU A 126 10.64 11.84 10.87
N VAL A 127 11.65 12.52 11.42
CA VAL A 127 11.51 13.42 12.59
C VAL A 127 10.64 14.63 12.28
N THR A 128 10.51 15.03 11.01
CA THR A 128 9.66 16.14 10.59
C THR A 128 8.98 15.80 9.26
N PRO A 129 7.65 15.65 9.23
CA PRO A 129 6.93 15.42 7.99
C PRO A 129 7.17 16.54 6.98
N ARG A 130 7.68 16.20 5.79
CA ARG A 130 7.67 17.15 4.67
C ARG A 130 6.22 17.46 4.29
N MET A 131 5.87 18.74 4.24
CA MET A 131 4.51 19.18 3.86
C MET A 131 4.20 18.94 2.38
N LEU A 132 5.23 19.03 1.52
CA LEU A 132 5.12 18.78 0.10
C LEU A 132 6.16 17.75 -0.36
N SER A 133 5.71 16.74 -1.11
CA SER A 133 6.62 15.80 -1.79
C SER A 133 7.44 16.52 -2.86
N ALA A 134 8.56 15.94 -3.28
CA ALA A 134 9.37 16.50 -4.37
C ALA A 134 8.57 16.61 -5.68
N ALA A 135 7.71 15.62 -5.98
CA ALA A 135 6.85 15.63 -7.15
C ALA A 135 5.78 16.75 -7.06
N SER A 136 5.11 16.88 -5.91
CA SER A 136 4.12 17.94 -5.68
C SER A 136 4.72 19.34 -5.80
N ARG A 137 5.92 19.55 -5.23
CA ARG A 137 6.66 20.81 -5.38
C ARG A 137 6.99 21.07 -6.84
N MET A 138 7.51 20.09 -7.55
CA MET A 138 7.86 20.25 -8.96
C MET A 138 6.63 20.63 -9.79
N GLN A 139 5.50 19.97 -9.56
CA GLN A 139 4.25 20.26 -10.26
C GLN A 139 3.78 21.70 -10.01
N LEU A 140 3.79 22.16 -8.75
CA LEU A 140 3.45 23.54 -8.39
C LEU A 140 4.41 24.56 -9.00
N LEU A 141 5.72 24.32 -8.92
CA LEU A 141 6.76 25.24 -9.40
C LEU A 141 6.84 25.28 -10.93
N SER A 142 6.42 24.21 -11.60
CA SER A 142 6.37 24.10 -13.06
C SER A 142 5.03 24.56 -13.66
N ALA A 143 4.06 24.97 -12.84
CA ALA A 143 2.83 25.58 -13.33
C ALA A 143 3.15 26.89 -14.07
N GLN A 144 2.47 27.16 -15.19
CA GLN A 144 2.76 28.33 -16.01
C GLN A 144 2.73 29.65 -15.21
N ALA A 145 1.72 29.82 -14.34
CA ALA A 145 1.62 31.01 -13.48
C ALA A 145 2.82 31.15 -12.50
N SER A 146 3.34 30.04 -11.98
CA SER A 146 4.56 30.04 -11.14
C SER A 146 5.78 30.45 -11.94
N LEU A 147 5.93 29.93 -13.17
CA LEU A 147 7.04 30.26 -14.06
C LEU A 147 7.00 31.72 -14.49
N ASP A 148 5.82 32.25 -14.83
CA ASP A 148 5.64 33.65 -15.22
C ASP A 148 5.96 34.59 -14.05
N TYR A 149 5.47 34.26 -12.86
CA TYR A 149 5.79 35.00 -11.62
C TYR A 149 7.29 35.00 -11.33
N ALA A 150 7.94 33.82 -11.34
CA ALA A 150 9.38 33.71 -11.11
C ALA A 150 10.19 34.47 -12.16
N SER A 151 9.76 34.43 -13.43
CA SER A 151 10.38 35.15 -14.53
C SER A 151 10.29 36.68 -14.36
N ALA A 152 9.13 37.18 -13.92
CA ALA A 152 8.93 38.59 -13.64
C ALA A 152 9.74 39.06 -12.42
N LEU A 153 9.76 38.28 -11.34
CA LEU A 153 10.57 38.54 -10.16
C LEU A 153 12.08 38.61 -10.50
N ALA A 154 12.57 37.67 -11.32
CA ALA A 154 13.97 37.65 -11.75
C ALA A 154 14.37 38.88 -12.59
N ARG A 155 13.41 39.54 -13.25
CA ARG A 155 13.61 40.80 -13.98
C ARG A 155 13.55 42.05 -13.09
N GLY A 156 13.36 41.88 -11.77
CA GLY A 156 13.25 42.99 -10.82
C GLY A 156 11.91 43.74 -10.88
N ALA A 157 10.88 43.12 -11.46
CA ALA A 157 9.53 43.70 -11.43
C ALA A 157 8.94 43.60 -10.02
N ASP A 158 8.14 44.59 -9.64
CA ASP A 158 7.28 44.49 -8.45
C ASP A 158 6.12 43.54 -8.78
N VAL A 159 6.20 42.31 -8.28
CA VAL A 159 5.26 41.24 -8.59
C VAL A 159 4.29 41.04 -7.43
N ASP A 160 3.00 41.11 -7.73
CA ASP A 160 1.96 40.79 -6.75
C ASP A 160 1.79 39.28 -6.61
N ALA A 161 1.98 38.78 -5.38
CA ALA A 161 1.79 37.37 -5.05
C ALA A 161 0.36 36.87 -5.31
N HIS A 162 -0.65 37.76 -5.34
CA HIS A 162 -2.03 37.38 -5.69
C HIS A 162 -2.15 36.85 -7.12
N ALA A 163 -1.20 37.16 -8.02
CA ALA A 163 -1.15 36.56 -9.35
C ALA A 163 -1.03 35.03 -9.33
N LEU A 164 -0.48 34.45 -8.25
CA LEU A 164 -0.42 33.00 -8.04
C LEU A 164 -1.76 32.41 -7.58
N GLY A 165 -2.76 33.23 -7.25
CA GLY A 165 -4.09 32.77 -6.79
C GLY A 165 -4.77 31.82 -7.77
N VAL A 166 -4.51 31.95 -9.07
CA VAL A 166 -5.01 31.03 -10.10
C VAL A 166 -4.59 29.57 -9.89
N ILE A 167 -3.45 29.35 -9.21
CA ILE A 167 -2.98 28.01 -8.85
C ILE A 167 -3.84 27.44 -7.73
N TRP A 168 -4.26 28.25 -6.76
CA TRP A 168 -5.13 27.79 -5.67
C TRP A 168 -6.51 27.40 -6.20
N ASP A 169 -7.06 28.18 -7.11
CA ASP A 169 -8.32 27.82 -7.78
C ASP A 169 -8.16 26.52 -8.58
N ALA A 170 -7.05 26.37 -9.33
CA ALA A 170 -6.75 25.16 -10.08
C ALA A 170 -6.56 23.92 -9.19
N LEU A 171 -5.92 24.07 -8.02
CA LEU A 171 -5.71 22.98 -7.06
C LEU A 171 -7.02 22.35 -6.63
N VAL A 172 -8.05 23.16 -6.39
CA VAL A 172 -9.35 22.70 -5.88
C VAL A 172 -10.27 22.25 -7.01
N THR A 173 -10.20 22.88 -8.19
CA THR A 173 -11.17 22.67 -9.26
C THR A 173 -10.74 21.66 -10.32
N MET A 174 -9.44 21.49 -10.56
CA MET A 174 -8.97 20.70 -11.70
C MET A 174 -8.44 19.30 -11.29
N PRO A 175 -8.88 18.22 -11.96
CA PRO A 175 -8.54 16.84 -11.58
C PRO A 175 -7.04 16.51 -11.52
N GLN A 176 -6.21 17.13 -12.37
CA GLN A 176 -4.77 16.86 -12.43
C GLN A 176 -4.01 17.30 -11.16
N TRP A 177 -4.63 18.14 -10.33
CA TRP A 177 -4.04 18.61 -9.08
C TRP A 177 -4.45 17.78 -7.86
N ARG A 178 -5.33 16.78 -8.02
CA ARG A 178 -5.80 15.94 -6.90
C ARG A 178 -4.66 15.31 -6.10
N ALA A 179 -3.61 14.86 -6.77
CA ALA A 179 -2.44 14.28 -6.10
C ALA A 179 -1.75 15.30 -5.17
N VAL A 180 -1.65 16.56 -5.60
CA VAL A 180 -1.08 17.65 -4.80
C VAL A 180 -2.04 18.06 -3.67
N LEU A 181 -3.33 18.21 -3.98
CA LEU A 181 -4.35 18.60 -3.00
C LEU A 181 -4.47 17.59 -1.85
N HIS A 182 -4.46 16.29 -2.17
CA HIS A 182 -4.69 15.22 -1.20
C HIS A 182 -3.40 14.62 -0.63
N GLN A 183 -2.21 15.13 -0.99
CA GLN A 183 -0.93 14.50 -0.62
C GLN A 183 -0.76 14.28 0.88
N TYR A 184 -1.22 15.22 1.72
CA TYR A 184 -1.07 15.12 3.17
C TYR A 184 -1.94 13.99 3.73
N ALA A 185 -3.20 13.90 3.29
CA ALA A 185 -4.10 12.83 3.70
C ALA A 185 -3.55 11.46 3.25
N THR A 186 -3.06 11.37 2.01
CA THR A 186 -2.44 10.16 1.48
C THR A 186 -1.19 9.76 2.27
N LEU A 187 -0.31 10.72 2.57
CA LEU A 187 0.91 10.46 3.35
C LEU A 187 0.58 10.00 4.79
N ARG A 188 -0.46 10.58 5.40
CA ARG A 188 -0.95 10.13 6.70
C ARG A 188 -1.43 8.68 6.63
N GLN A 189 -2.31 8.36 5.70
CA GLN A 189 -2.84 7.00 5.52
C GLN A 189 -1.70 5.99 5.30
N VAL A 190 -0.71 6.33 4.46
CA VAL A 190 0.46 5.49 4.23
C VAL A 190 1.27 5.25 5.50
N ARG A 191 1.49 6.28 6.31
CA ARG A 191 2.21 6.14 7.59
C ARG A 191 1.47 5.21 8.56
N GLU A 192 0.15 5.25 8.57
CA GLU A 192 -0.67 4.35 9.39
C GLU A 192 -0.59 2.89 8.91
N LEU A 193 -0.30 2.65 7.63
CA LEU A 193 -0.07 1.31 7.06
C LEU A 193 1.39 0.85 7.18
N MET A 194 2.31 1.74 7.54
CA MET A 194 3.74 1.48 7.47
C MET A 194 4.26 0.92 8.78
N VAL A 195 4.93 -0.22 8.70
CA VAL A 195 5.59 -0.91 9.81
C VAL A 195 7.09 -0.90 9.56
N ARG A 196 7.86 -0.55 10.58
CA ARG A 196 9.32 -0.63 10.52
C ARG A 196 9.77 -2.07 10.73
N VAL A 197 10.78 -2.48 9.97
CA VAL A 197 11.32 -3.83 10.06
C VAL A 197 11.86 -4.11 11.47
N ASP A 198 12.56 -3.15 12.09
CA ASP A 198 13.06 -3.28 13.47
C ASP A 198 11.92 -3.51 14.49
N ASP A 199 10.83 -2.76 14.34
CA ASP A 199 9.69 -2.84 15.26
C ASP A 199 8.98 -4.20 15.09
N LEU A 200 8.91 -4.72 13.87
CA LEU A 200 8.39 -6.06 13.59
C LEU A 200 9.29 -7.15 14.19
N LEU A 201 10.61 -7.05 14.04
CA LEU A 201 11.56 -8.01 14.62
C LEU A 201 11.49 -8.00 16.15
N THR A 202 11.42 -6.81 16.74
CA THR A 202 11.26 -6.64 18.19
C THR A 202 9.97 -7.30 18.68
N ALA A 203 8.84 -7.05 17.99
CA ALA A 203 7.56 -7.67 18.33
C ALA A 203 7.58 -9.21 18.21
N ILE A 204 8.30 -9.75 17.21
CA ILE A 204 8.49 -11.20 17.06
C ILE A 204 9.30 -11.78 18.23
N ASP A 205 10.41 -11.14 18.59
CA ASP A 205 11.26 -11.56 19.71
C ASP A 205 10.50 -11.51 21.03
N GLU A 206 9.73 -10.44 21.26
CA GLU A 206 8.85 -10.31 22.41
C GLU A 206 7.79 -11.42 22.43
N ALA A 207 7.10 -11.68 21.33
CA ALA A 207 6.08 -12.73 21.24
C ALA A 207 6.68 -14.12 21.53
N ALA A 208 7.85 -14.44 20.97
CA ALA A 208 8.55 -15.69 21.22
C ALA A 208 9.00 -15.85 22.68
N GLY A 209 9.38 -14.74 23.34
CA GLY A 209 9.69 -14.71 24.76
C GLY A 209 8.46 -14.97 25.64
N HIS A 210 7.31 -14.41 25.30
CA HIS A 210 6.05 -14.61 26.02
C HIS A 210 5.54 -16.06 25.92
N ASP A 211 5.65 -16.70 24.76
CA ASP A 211 5.25 -18.10 24.59
C ASP A 211 6.10 -19.07 25.41
N ARG A 212 7.41 -18.82 25.51
CA ARG A 212 8.32 -19.61 26.37
C ARG A 212 8.01 -19.45 27.86
N ALA A 213 7.58 -18.26 28.29
CA ALA A 213 7.20 -18.01 29.68
C ALA A 213 5.83 -18.61 30.06
N ARG A 214 4.93 -18.86 29.09
CA ARG A 214 3.63 -19.51 29.31
C ARG A 214 3.69 -21.05 29.26
N SER A 215 4.79 -21.61 28.76
CA SER A 215 4.98 -23.05 28.57
C SER A 215 5.96 -23.71 29.55
N GLY A 216 6.57 -22.92 30.46
CA GLY A 216 7.38 -23.39 31.60
C GLY A 216 6.64 -23.22 32.91
#